data_AF-A0A933YUF7-F1
#
_entry.id   AF-A0A933YUF7-F1
#
_cell.length_a   1.000
_cell.length_b   1.000
_cell.length_c   1.000
_cell.angle_alpha   90.00
_cell.angle_beta   90.00
_cell.angle_gamma   90.00
#
_symmetry.space_group_name_H-M   'P 1'
#
loop_
_entity.id
_entity.type
_entity.pdbx_description
1 polymer ?
#
loop_
_entity_poly.entity_id
_entity_poly.type
_entity_poly.pdbx_seq_one_letter_code
_entity_poly.pdbx_strand_id
1 'polypeptide(L)' 'PKKAYAALSERCKCFLDVELSTGQMIDDVRLSVARDTEVHFYGRPPGAGSLPTPEELLLQIKKHYRTCA' A
#
# COMPACT_ATOMS: atom_id res chain seq x y z
N PRO A 1 2.06 -2.96 -14.70
CA PRO A 1 1.28 -1.71 -14.92
C PRO A 1 2.00 -0.42 -14.47
N LYS A 2 3.27 -0.23 -14.84
CA LYS A 2 4.13 0.86 -14.32
C LYS A 2 3.59 2.27 -14.62
N LYS A 3 3.08 2.48 -15.84
CA LYS A 3 2.56 3.80 -16.28
C LYS A 3 1.38 4.30 -15.43
N ALA A 4 0.52 3.40 -14.97
CA ALA A 4 -0.65 3.77 -14.18
C ALA A 4 -0.27 4.27 -12.78
N TYR A 5 0.66 3.57 -12.12
CA TYR A 5 1.20 3.99 -10.83
C TYR A 5 1.94 5.32 -10.92
N ALA A 6 2.78 5.49 -11.94
CA ALA A 6 3.51 6.74 -12.17
C ALA A 6 2.54 7.93 -12.33
N ALA A 7 1.55 7.82 -13.22
CA ALA A 7 0.57 8.89 -13.44
C ALA A 7 -0.26 9.21 -12.18
N LEU A 8 -0.62 8.19 -11.39
CA LEU A 8 -1.36 8.42 -10.15
C LEU A 8 -0.47 9.10 -9.08
N SER A 9 0.81 8.75 -9.05
CA SER A 9 1.79 9.29 -8.09
C SER A 9 2.12 10.78 -8.30
N GLU A 10 1.71 11.37 -9.42
CA GLU A 10 1.81 12.82 -9.63
C GLU A 10 0.86 13.60 -8.71
N ARG A 11 -0.28 13.01 -8.36
CA ARG A 11 -1.38 13.64 -7.61
C ARG A 11 -1.69 12.98 -6.27
N CYS A 12 -1.21 11.76 -6.05
CA CYS A 12 -1.31 11.06 -4.78
C CYS A 12 0.11 10.72 -4.30
N LYS A 13 0.56 11.28 -3.18
CA LYS A 13 1.91 11.05 -2.66
C LYS A 13 2.01 9.94 -1.61
N CYS A 14 0.90 9.26 -1.34
CA CYS A 14 0.81 8.21 -0.34
C CYS A 14 0.04 7.02 -0.90
N PHE A 15 0.68 5.86 -0.89
CA PHE A 15 0.10 4.59 -1.32
C PHE A 15 0.13 3.63 -0.14
N LEU A 16 -0.95 2.88 0.05
CA LEU A 16 -1.00 1.75 0.97
C LEU A 16 -1.25 0.49 0.15
N ASP A 17 -0.26 -0.39 0.12
CA ASP A 17 -0.35 -1.69 -0.52
C ASP A 17 -0.81 -2.74 0.49
N VAL A 18 -1.88 -3.44 0.15
CA VAL A 18 -2.51 -4.45 1.01
C VAL A 18 -2.44 -5.80 0.30
N GLU A 19 -1.69 -6.73 0.88
CA GLU A 19 -1.49 -8.05 0.29
C GLU A 19 -1.91 -9.17 1.25
N LEU A 20 -2.45 -10.27 0.71
CA LEU A 20 -2.60 -11.55 1.43
C LEU A 20 -1.32 -12.39 1.32
N SER A 21 -0.18 -11.72 1.46
CA SER A 21 1.16 -12.28 1.25
C SER A 21 2.18 -11.55 2.15
N THR A 22 3.44 -11.98 2.11
CA THR A 22 4.56 -11.33 2.81
C THR A 22 5.23 -10.21 1.99
N GLY A 23 4.58 -9.69 0.95
CA GLY A 23 5.08 -8.57 0.14
C GLY A 23 5.74 -9.04 -1.15
N GLN A 24 5.00 -9.79 -1.97
CA GLN A 24 5.51 -10.27 -3.25
C GLN A 24 5.48 -9.16 -4.32
N MET A 25 4.64 -8.13 -4.16
CA MET A 25 4.42 -7.10 -5.17
C MET A 25 4.83 -5.68 -4.71
N ILE A 26 4.96 -5.44 -3.41
CA ILE A 26 5.32 -4.13 -2.86
C ILE A 26 6.53 -3.46 -3.53
N ASP A 27 7.56 -4.22 -3.87
CA ASP A 27 8.75 -3.65 -4.51
C ASP A 27 8.48 -3.22 -5.96
N ASP A 28 7.62 -3.92 -6.68
CA ASP A 28 7.15 -3.48 -8.00
C ASP A 28 6.32 -2.19 -7.90
N VAL A 29 5.50 -2.05 -6.86
CA VAL A 29 4.74 -0.81 -6.59
C VAL A 29 5.68 0.34 -6.32
N ARG A 30 6.66 0.16 -5.42
CA ARG A 30 7.70 1.16 -5.11
C ARG A 30 8.49 1.58 -6.33
N LEU A 31 8.86 0.64 -7.19
CA LEU A 31 9.58 0.92 -8.44
C LEU A 31 8.71 1.59 -9.51
N SER A 32 7.39 1.59 -9.34
CA SER A 32 6.43 2.11 -10.33
C SER A 32 5.87 3.49 -10.01
N VAL A 33 6.12 4.04 -8.81
CA VAL A 33 5.69 5.38 -8.39
C VAL A 33 6.81 6.43 -8.52
N ALA A 34 6.47 7.72 -8.43
CA ALA A 34 7.42 8.81 -8.41
C ALA A 34 8.31 8.79 -7.14
N ARG A 35 9.52 9.38 -7.24
CA ARG A 35 10.54 9.34 -6.18
C ARG A 35 10.11 9.99 -4.86
N ASP A 36 9.16 10.90 -4.90
CA ASP A 36 8.62 11.64 -3.76
C ASP A 36 7.32 11.03 -3.21
N THR A 37 7.02 9.77 -3.60
CA THR A 37 5.82 9.06 -3.19
C THR A 37 6.13 8.04 -2.12
N GLU A 38 5.45 8.15 -0.99
CA GLU A 38 5.53 7.19 0.12
C GLU A 38 4.66 5.97 -0.17
N VAL A 39 5.24 4.77 0.00
CA VAL A 39 4.53 3.50 -0.17
C VAL A 39 4.61 2.70 1.11
N HIS A 40 3.46 2.59 1.77
CA HIS A 40 3.25 1.77 2.95
C HIS A 40 2.75 0.39 2.58
N PHE A 41 2.98 -0.59 3.46
CA PHE A 41 2.65 -1.97 3.23
C PHE A 41 1.93 -2.58 4.43
N TYR A 42 0.86 -3.31 4.16
CA TYR A 42 0.19 -4.20 5.10
C TYR A 42 0.03 -5.58 4.47
N GLY A 43 0.77 -6.56 5.01
CA GLY A 43 0.75 -7.94 4.56
C GLY A 43 0.02 -8.85 5.54
N ARG A 44 -0.81 -9.76 5.01
CA ARG A 44 -1.50 -10.82 5.74
C ARG A 44 -1.06 -12.18 5.18
N PRO A 45 -0.04 -12.83 5.78
CA PRO A 45 0.49 -14.08 5.25
C PRO A 45 -0.56 -15.21 5.25
N PRO A 46 -0.42 -16.21 4.37
CA PRO A 46 -1.20 -17.43 4.44
C PRO A 46 -1.07 -18.08 5.83
N GLY A 47 -2.17 -18.58 6.38
CA GLY A 47 -2.20 -19.17 7.72
C GLY A 47 -2.31 -18.17 8.87
N ALA A 48 -2.35 -16.85 8.61
CA ALA A 48 -2.63 -15.82 9.63
C ALA A 48 -4.10 -15.79 10.10
N GLY A 49 -4.93 -16.75 9.69
CA GLY A 49 -6.34 -16.85 10.03
C GLY A 49 -7.25 -16.29 8.92
N SER A 50 -8.29 -15.56 9.32
CA SER A 50 -9.26 -14.97 8.41
C SER A 50 -8.68 -13.84 7.55
N LEU A 51 -9.42 -13.47 6.50
CA LEU A 51 -9.20 -12.22 5.77
C LEU A 51 -9.23 -11.01 6.73
N PRO A 52 -8.48 -9.94 6.42
CA PRO A 52 -8.55 -8.70 7.18
C PRO A 52 -9.97 -8.14 7.12
N THR A 53 -10.47 -7.66 8.25
CA THR A 53 -11.81 -7.05 8.31
C THR A 53 -11.78 -5.62 7.79
N PRO A 54 -12.92 -5.03 7.39
CA PRO A 54 -12.99 -3.63 7.03
C PRO A 54 -12.45 -2.67 8.11
N GLU A 55 -12.66 -2.99 9.38
CA GLU A 55 -12.18 -2.21 10.53
C GLU A 55 -10.65 -2.24 10.62
N GLU A 56 -10.04 -3.41 10.37
CA GLU A 56 -8.59 -3.57 10.34
C GLU A 56 -7.97 -2.75 9.20
N LEU A 57 -8.56 -2.80 8.00
CA LEU A 57 -8.12 -1.99 6.86
C LEU A 57 -8.27 -0.49 7.15
N LEU A 58 -9.38 -0.07 7.76
CA LEU A 58 -9.59 1.31 8.17
C LEU A 58 -8.52 1.78 9.16
N LEU A 59 -8.10 0.93 10.09
CA LEU A 59 -7.03 1.25 11.04
C LEU A 59 -5.69 1.46 10.32
N GLN A 60 -5.35 0.61 9.34
CA GLN A 60 -4.15 0.80 8.53
C GLN A 60 -4.21 2.10 7.74
N ILE A 61 -5.35 2.40 7.10
CA ILE A 61 -5.54 3.67 6.37
C ILE A 61 -5.33 4.86 7.32
N LYS A 62 -5.98 4.87 8.49
CA LYS A 62 -5.85 5.98 9.47
C LYS A 62 -4.41 6.16 9.98
N LYS A 63 -3.69 5.06 10.18
CA LYS A 63 -2.28 5.07 10.62
C LYS A 63 -1.39 5.82 9.64
N HIS A 64 -1.61 5.63 8.34
CA HIS A 64 -0.76 6.20 7.28
C HIS A 64 -1.29 7.52 6.70
N TYR A 65 -2.59 7.77 6.82
CA TYR A 65 -3.21 9.01 6.33
C TYR A 65 -2.62 10.26 7.00
N ARG A 66 -2.32 10.19 8.31
CA ARG A 66 -1.79 11.34 9.07
C ARG A 66 -0.31 11.62 8.84
N THR A 67 0.47 10.64 8.41
CA THR A 67 1.90 10.80 8.12
C THR A 67 2.16 11.38 6.74
N CYS A 68 1.16 11.32 5.86
CA CYS A 68 1.22 11.76 4.47
C CYS A 68 0.40 13.03 4.17
N ALA A 69 -0.41 13.49 5.13
CA ALA A 69 -1.22 14.71 5.03
C ALA A 69 -0.40 15.93 5.47
#